data_AF-A0A9E4LXV8-F1
#
_entry.id   AF-A0A9E4LXV8-F1
#
_cell.length_a   1.000
_cell.length_b   1.000
_cell.length_c   1.000
_cell.angle_alpha   90.00
_cell.angle_beta   90.00
_cell.angle_gamma   90.00
#
_symmetry.space_group_name_H-M   'P 1'
#
loop_
_entity.id
_entity.type
_entity.pdbx_description
1 polymer ?
#
loop_
_entity_poly.entity_id
_entity_poly.type
_entity_poly.pdbx_seq_one_letter_code
_entity_poly.pdbx_strand_id
1 'polypeptide(L)' 'MTNQGPAVCPVGGHDSMVIDNRKPNNVIRHRRQCDRKGCGYRWTTHEVVTITPHDKCVIPVLCRKLRDDSSRID' A
#
# COMPACT_ATOMS: atom_id res chain seq x y z
N MET A 1 -3.14 -9.20 -9.34
CA MET A 1 -2.41 -9.98 -8.32
C MET A 1 -1.83 -9.01 -7.30
N THR A 2 -2.50 -8.82 -6.16
CA THR A 2 -1.99 -7.99 -5.07
C THR A 2 -0.90 -8.80 -4.35
N ASN A 3 0.36 -8.41 -4.55
CA ASN A 3 1.50 -8.95 -3.80
C ASN A 3 1.40 -8.47 -2.35
N GLN A 4 0.54 -9.08 -1.55
CA GLN A 4 0.58 -8.91 -0.10
C GLN A 4 1.72 -9.80 0.42
N GLY A 5 2.79 -9.19 0.92
CA GLY A 5 3.85 -9.93 1.61
C GLY A 5 3.28 -10.80 2.74
N PRO A 6 4.01 -11.84 3.20
CA PRO A 6 3.47 -12.81 4.13
C PRO A 6 2.93 -12.12 5.39
N ALA A 7 1.63 -12.33 5.63
CA ALA A 7 0.94 -11.89 6.84
C ALA A 7 1.37 -12.70 8.08
N VAL A 8 2.21 -13.71 7.87
CA VAL A 8 2.69 -14.64 8.88
C VAL A 8 4.11 -14.24 9.31
N CYS A 9 4.39 -14.37 10.60
CA CYS A 9 5.70 -14.15 11.18
C CYS A 9 6.72 -15.13 10.58
N PRO A 10 7.80 -14.64 9.97
CA PRO A 10 8.80 -15.50 9.33
C PRO A 10 9.63 -16.33 10.33
N VAL A 11 9.59 -15.97 11.62
CA VAL A 11 10.34 -16.66 12.68
C VAL A 11 9.53 -17.77 13.35
N GLY A 12 8.20 -17.67 13.35
CA GLY A 12 7.37 -18.53 14.19
C GLY A 12 6.10 -19.08 13.54
N GLY A 13 5.79 -18.72 12.29
CA GLY A 13 4.57 -19.20 11.64
C GLY A 13 3.27 -18.68 12.26
N HIS A 14 3.35 -17.74 13.20
CA HIS A 14 2.20 -17.12 13.88
C HIS A 14 1.69 -15.91 13.11
N ASP A 15 0.45 -15.53 13.39
CA ASP A 15 -0.14 -14.31 12.84
C ASP A 15 0.63 -13.05 13.24
N SER A 16 0.42 -12.00 12.45
CA SER A 16 1.01 -10.69 12.65
C SER A 16 -0.04 -9.60 12.69
N MET A 17 0.24 -8.56 13.47
CA MET A 17 -0.56 -7.34 13.50
C MET A 17 0.17 -6.18 12.80
N VAL A 18 -0.58 -5.28 12.19
CA VAL A 18 -0.03 -4.04 11.62
C VAL A 18 0.11 -3.01 12.75
N ILE A 19 1.32 -2.48 12.93
CA ILE A 19 1.65 -1.49 13.97
C ILE A 19 1.87 -0.08 13.42
N ASP A 20 2.14 0.05 12.12
CA ASP A 20 2.26 1.35 11.42
C ASP A 20 1.82 1.16 9.98
N ASN A 21 1.09 2.13 9.44
CA ASN A 21 0.58 2.09 8.07
C ASN A 21 0.84 3.43 7.37
N ARG A 22 1.56 3.38 6.24
CA ARG A 22 1.91 4.57 5.45
C ARG A 22 1.49 4.37 4.02
N LYS A 23 0.89 5.39 3.41
CA LYS A 23 0.38 5.34 2.03
C LYS A 23 1.06 6.36 1.12
N PRO A 24 2.33 6.17 0.74
CA PRO A 24 2.94 6.99 -0.30
C PRO A 24 2.35 6.62 -1.68
N ASN A 25 1.61 7.55 -2.28
CA ASN A 25 1.08 7.45 -3.65
C ASN A 25 0.21 6.19 -3.89
N ASN A 26 0.70 5.26 -4.71
CA ASN A 26 0.05 4.04 -5.16
C ASN A 26 0.53 2.78 -4.41
N VAL A 27 1.27 2.95 -3.31
CA VAL A 27 1.77 1.83 -2.51
C VAL A 27 1.40 2.05 -1.05
N ILE A 28 0.89 1.01 -0.41
CA ILE A 28 0.67 0.96 1.03
C ILE A 28 1.81 0.18 1.67
N ARG A 29 2.55 0.82 2.56
CA ARG A 29 3.60 0.22 3.37
C ARG A 29 3.03 -0.11 4.75
N HIS A 30 2.96 -1.40 5.07
CA HIS A 30 2.55 -1.90 6.37
C HIS A 30 3.78 -2.33 7.18
N ARG A 31 3.96 -1.75 8.37
CA ARG A 31 4.91 -2.28 9.36
C ARG A 31 4.16 -3.28 10.22
N ARG A 32 4.64 -4.53 10.26
CA ARG A 32 4.02 -5.63 11.00
C ARG A 32 4.86 -6.03 12.20
N GLN A 33 4.20 -6.54 13.22
CA GLN A 33 4.81 -7.16 14.39
C GLN A 33 4.16 -8.53 14.63
N CYS A 34 4.97 -9.52 15.00
CA CYS A 34 4.50 -10.83 15.42
C CYS A 34 3.60 -10.68 16.65
N ASP A 35 2.40 -11.29 16.61
CA ASP A 35 1.44 -11.25 17.72
C ASP A 35 1.83 -12.20 18.87
N ARG A 36 2.71 -13.18 18.59
CA ARG A 36 3.20 -14.11 19.62
C ARG A 36 3.92 -13.34 20.74
N LYS A 37 3.36 -13.40 21.95
CA LYS A 37 4.00 -12.89 23.18
C LYS A 37 5.42 -13.44 23.30
N GLY A 38 6.39 -12.55 23.45
CA GLY A 38 7.81 -12.87 23.57
C GLY A 38 8.59 -13.00 22.25
N CYS A 39 7.94 -13.00 21.08
CA CYS A 39 8.67 -13.01 19.79
C CYS A 39 9.23 -11.62 19.44
N GLY A 40 8.37 -10.58 19.46
CA GLY A 40 8.79 -9.20 19.19
C GLY A 40 9.32 -8.91 17.78
N TYR A 41 9.34 -9.90 16.88
CA TYR A 41 9.86 -9.75 15.52
C TYR A 41 9.02 -8.77 14.71
N ARG A 42 9.67 -7.89 13.95
CA ARG A 42 9.03 -6.83 13.16
C ARG A 42 9.55 -6.84 11.74
N TRP A 43 8.65 -6.65 10.77
CA TRP A 43 9.00 -6.58 9.35
C TRP A 43 8.10 -5.60 8.60
N THR A 44 8.42 -5.33 7.33
CA THR A 44 7.66 -4.43 6.48
C THR A 44 7.11 -5.22 5.29
N THR A 45 5.81 -5.06 5.01
CA THR A 45 5.18 -5.55 3.78
C THR A 45 4.70 -4.36 2.94
N HIS A 46 4.74 -4.50 1.62
CA HIS A 46 4.22 -3.51 0.69
C HIS A 46 3.00 -4.09 -0.02
N GLU A 47 2.00 -3.25 -0.26
CA GLU A 47 0.79 -3.57 -1.00
C GLU A 47 0.64 -2.54 -2.12
N VAL A 48 0.70 -2.99 -3.36
CA VAL A 48 0.50 -2.11 -4.52
C VAL A 48 -0.99 -1.89 -4.71
N VAL A 49 -1.41 -0.63 -4.65
CA VAL A 49 -2.77 -0.21 -4.95
C VAL A 49 -2.81 0.14 -6.43
N THR A 50 -3.51 -0.67 -7.21
CA THR A 50 -3.78 -0.34 -8.61
C THR A 50 -4.76 0.82 -8.64
N ILE A 51 -4.26 2.03 -8.92
CA ILE A 51 -5.09 3.22 -9.12
C ILE A 51 -5.72 3.10 -10.51
N THR A 52 -7.02 2.81 -10.58
CA THR A 52 -7.74 2.87 -11.85
C THR A 52 -7.94 4.34 -12.26
N PRO A 53 -8.09 4.67 -13.56
CA PRO A 53 -8.37 6.04 -13.99
C PRO A 53 -9.62 6.65 -13.34
N HIS A 54 -10.56 5.83 -12.85
CA HIS A 54 -11.70 6.29 -12.05
C HIS A 54 -11.30 6.77 -10.64
N ASP A 55 -10.26 6.19 -10.04
CA ASP A 55 -9.73 6.59 -8.72
C ASP A 55 -8.81 7.82 -8.78
N LYS A 56 -8.42 8.26 -9.98
CA LYS A 56 -7.52 9.40 -10.18
C LYS A 56 -8.12 10.75 -9.74
N CYS A 57 -9.43 10.80 -9.48
CA CYS A 57 -10.12 11.98 -8.96
C CYS A 57 -10.18 12.06 -7.42
N VAL A 58 -9.50 11.17 -6.69
CA VAL A 58 -9.50 11.19 -5.21
C VAL A 58 -8.14 11.62 -4.63
N ILE A 59 -7.09 11.66 -5.45
CA ILE A 59 -5.75 12.11 -5.04
C ILE A 59 -5.51 13.52 -5.61
N PRO A 60 -5.58 14.59 -4.80
CA PRO A 60 -5.53 15.98 -5.28
C PRO A 60 -4.25 16.34 -6.03
N VAL A 61 -3.15 15.61 -5.80
CA VAL A 61 -1.85 15.85 -6.44
C VAL A 61 -1.81 15.37 -7.91
N LEU A 62 -2.60 14.35 -8.25
CA LEU A 62 -2.59 13.74 -9.59
C LEU A 62 -3.63 14.35 -10.55
N CYS A 63 -4.64 15.07 -10.04
CA CYS A 63 -5.65 15.73 -10.87
C CYS A 63 -5.11 16.87 -11.77
N ARG A 64 -3.93 17.43 -11.48
CA ARG A 64 -3.45 18.63 -12.20
C ARG A 64 -2.93 18.37 -13.62
N LYS A 65 -2.75 17.13 -14.05
CA LYS A 65 -2.19 16.82 -15.40
C LYS A 65 -3.18 16.30 -16.43
N LEU A 66 -4.45 16.05 -16.07
CA LEU A 66 -5.44 15.50 -17.01
C LEU A 66 -6.34 16.55 -17.67
N ARG A 67 -6.23 17.84 -17.30
CA ARG A 67 -7.05 18.90 -17.89
C ARG A 67 -6.48 19.54 -19.16
N ASP A 68 -5.24 19.26 -19.53
CA ASP A 68 -4.57 19.98 -20.64
C ASP A 68 -4.70 19.29 -22.00
N ASP A 69 -4.85 17.95 -22.05
CA ASP A 69 -4.76 17.21 -23.32
C ASP A 69 -6.08 17.13 -24.13
N SER A 70 -7.20 17.63 -23.58
CA SER A 70 -8.52 17.52 -24.25
C SER A 70 -8.90 18.71 -25.14
N SER A 71 -7.97 19.60 -25.47
CA SER A 71 -8.26 20.83 -26.24
C SER A 71 -7.68 20.86 -27.66
N ARG A 72 -7.21 19.74 -28.21
CA ARG A 72 -6.67 19.73 -29.59
C ARG A 72 -7.06 18.48 -30.36
N ILE A 73 -8.34 18.39 -30.70
CA ILE A 73 -8.80 17.67 -31.90
C ILE A 73 -9.05 18.76 -32.94
N ASP A 74 -8.13 18.89 -33.90
CA ASP A 74 -8.30 19.61 -35.18
C ASP A 74 -8.57 18.54 -36.25
#